data_AF-A0A955HIT2-F1
#
_entry.id   AF-A0A955HIT2-F1
#
_cell.length_a   1.000
_cell.length_b   1.000
_cell.length_c   1.000
_cell.angle_alpha   90.00
_cell.angle_beta   90.00
_cell.angle_gamma   90.00
#
_symmetry.space_group_name_H-M   'P 1'
#
loop_
_entity.id
_entity.type
_entity.pdbx_description
1 polymer ?
#
loop_
_entity_poly.entity_id
_entity_poly.type
_entity_poly.pdbx_seq_one_letter_code
_entity_poly.pdbx_strand_id
1 'polypeptide(L)'
;MIVSYAWLKDFLGDTTPSAEEVARLLGEHAFEIEGVEEVEGDTVIDVDVLPNRSSDCLSHRGIAREIATLINTPLVYDPLHEVLDLPQTDAIVVDIADTTACPRFTAALMTGIEVKESPAWLQARLKALGQRSINNIVDATNYVMYALGQPLHAYDAGKFPQTGGKWQFEVRFAREGEVV
;
A
#
# COMPACT_ATOMS: atom_id res chain seq x y z
N MET A 1 -3.67 -10.30 9.46
CA MET A 1 -3.15 -9.71 8.19
C MET A 1 -1.95 -10.52 7.79
N ILE A 2 -1.86 -10.88 6.51
CA ILE A 2 -0.72 -11.67 6.04
C ILE A 2 0.49 -10.77 5.78
N VAL A 3 1.64 -11.14 6.35
CA VAL A 3 2.91 -10.43 6.21
C VAL A 3 3.92 -11.35 5.54
N SER A 4 4.48 -10.92 4.41
CA SER A 4 5.55 -11.61 3.71
C SER A 4 6.90 -11.37 4.40
N TYR A 5 7.56 -12.45 4.83
CA TYR A 5 8.88 -12.38 5.43
C TYR A 5 9.95 -11.90 4.44
N ALA A 6 9.92 -12.40 3.20
CA ALA A 6 10.82 -11.92 2.16
C ALA A 6 10.68 -10.42 1.89
N TRP A 7 9.47 -9.87 1.97
CA TRP A 7 9.22 -8.45 1.80
C TRP A 7 9.66 -7.61 3.01
N LEU A 8 9.55 -8.13 4.23
CA LEU A 8 10.09 -7.43 5.41
C LEU A 8 11.60 -7.17 5.30
N LYS A 9 12.35 -8.04 4.62
CA LYS A 9 13.79 -7.87 4.37
C LYS A 9 14.11 -6.63 3.53
N ASP A 10 13.20 -6.16 2.68
CA ASP A 10 13.43 -4.90 1.96
C ASP A 10 13.60 -3.72 2.92
N PHE A 11 12.84 -3.71 4.02
CA PHE A 11 12.84 -2.60 4.98
C PHE A 11 13.93 -2.76 6.05
N LEU A 12 14.22 -3.99 6.46
CA LEU A 12 15.10 -4.31 7.59
C LEU A 12 16.51 -4.79 7.16
N GLY A 13 16.70 -5.22 5.91
CA GLY A 13 17.98 -5.67 5.38
C GLY A 13 18.59 -6.84 6.17
N ASP A 14 19.90 -6.78 6.41
CA ASP A 14 20.62 -7.82 7.16
C ASP A 14 20.25 -7.89 8.65
N THR A 15 19.49 -6.90 9.15
CA THR A 15 19.03 -6.87 10.55
C THR A 15 17.72 -7.63 10.75
N THR A 16 17.09 -8.15 9.68
CA THR A 16 15.87 -8.94 9.79
C THR A 16 16.12 -10.22 10.61
N PRO A 17 15.44 -10.42 11.75
CA PRO A 17 15.49 -11.68 12.49
C PRO A 17 14.92 -12.84 11.67
N SER A 18 15.07 -14.10 12.12
CA SER A 18 14.39 -15.22 11.45
C SER A 18 12.86 -15.05 11.48
N ALA A 19 12.13 -15.72 10.59
CA ALA A 19 10.67 -15.63 10.54
C ALA A 19 10.03 -16.05 11.87
N GLU A 20 10.56 -17.10 12.52
CA GLU A 20 10.11 -17.55 13.84
C GLU A 20 10.36 -16.50 14.91
N GLU A 21 11.52 -15.83 14.86
CA GLU A 21 11.85 -14.76 15.80
C GLU A 21 11.01 -13.51 15.57
N VAL A 22 10.69 -13.17 14.32
CA VAL A 22 9.74 -12.09 14.00
C VAL A 22 8.37 -12.40 14.59
N ALA A 23 7.84 -13.60 14.36
CA ALA A 23 6.56 -14.02 14.93
C ALA A 23 6.57 -13.98 16.47
N ARG A 24 7.65 -14.47 17.09
CA ARG A 24 7.83 -14.42 18.56
C ARG A 24 7.84 -12.99 19.09
N LEU A 25 8.64 -12.10 18.50
CA LEU A 25 8.75 -10.70 18.91
C LEU A 25 7.41 -9.96 18.79
N LEU A 26 6.71 -10.12 17.66
CA LEU A 26 5.40 -9.51 17.48
C LEU A 26 4.38 -10.09 18.48
N GLY A 27 4.39 -11.40 18.67
CA GLY A 27 3.53 -12.14 19.60
C GLY A 27 3.66 -11.73 21.07
N GLU A 28 4.89 -11.50 21.53
CA GLU A 28 5.17 -11.16 22.93
C GLU A 28 4.92 -9.68 23.25
N HIS A 29 4.98 -8.80 22.25
CA HIS A 29 5.04 -7.36 22.49
C HIS A 29 3.87 -6.55 21.92
N ALA A 30 3.26 -6.98 20.81
CA ALA A 30 2.40 -6.09 20.03
C ALA A 30 1.08 -6.71 19.54
N PHE A 31 1.08 -7.97 19.10
CA PHE A 31 -0.03 -8.58 18.36
C PHE A 31 -0.24 -10.04 18.73
N GLU A 32 -1.40 -10.59 18.39
CA GLU A 32 -1.60 -12.04 18.36
C GLU A 32 -1.14 -12.57 16.99
N ILE A 33 -0.47 -13.72 17.00
CA ILE A 33 -0.03 -14.41 15.77
C ILE A 33 -0.95 -15.60 15.54
N GLU A 34 -1.74 -15.53 14.47
CA GLU A 34 -2.68 -16.59 14.11
C GLU A 34 -1.95 -17.79 13.47
N GLY A 35 -0.85 -17.54 12.76
CA GLY A 35 -0.08 -18.61 12.13
C GLY A 35 1.19 -18.15 11.43
N VAL A 36 2.04 -19.13 11.13
CA VAL A 36 3.22 -18.98 10.26
C VAL A 36 3.21 -20.14 9.27
N GLU A 37 3.21 -19.84 7.99
CA GLU A 37 3.09 -20.84 6.92
C GLU A 37 3.99 -20.52 5.72
N GLU A 38 4.25 -21.54 4.89
CA GLU A 38 5.02 -21.40 3.65
C GLU A 38 4.07 -21.28 2.46
N VAL A 39 4.14 -20.17 1.73
CA VAL A 39 3.30 -19.87 0.57
C VAL A 39 4.19 -19.45 -0.60
N GLU A 40 4.12 -20.19 -1.71
CA GLU A 40 4.85 -19.86 -2.95
C GLU A 40 6.37 -19.66 -2.77
N GLY A 41 6.98 -20.32 -1.76
CA GLY A 41 8.41 -20.21 -1.45
C GLY A 41 8.79 -19.00 -0.59
N ASP A 42 7.81 -18.35 0.02
CA ASP A 42 7.99 -17.32 1.05
C ASP A 42 7.34 -17.77 2.37
N THR A 43 7.94 -17.38 3.49
CA THR A 43 7.33 -17.57 4.81
C THR A 43 6.38 -16.40 5.05
N VAL A 44 5.11 -16.67 5.32
CA VAL A 44 4.13 -15.65 5.65
C VAL A 44 3.66 -15.79 7.09
N ILE A 45 3.43 -14.65 7.73
CA ILE A 45 3.04 -14.56 9.14
C ILE A 45 1.67 -13.91 9.18
N ASP A 46 0.67 -14.58 9.75
CA ASP A 46 -0.65 -13.99 9.95
C ASP A 46 -0.70 -13.28 11.31
N VAL A 47 -0.78 -11.96 11.25
CA VAL A 47 -0.74 -11.06 12.40
C VAL A 47 -2.13 -10.47 12.63
N ASP A 48 -2.77 -10.78 13.76
CA ASP A 48 -4.02 -10.13 14.14
C ASP A 48 -3.75 -8.70 14.64
N VAL A 49 -3.91 -7.74 13.72
CA VAL A 49 -3.67 -6.32 14.00
C VAL A 49 -4.91 -5.73 14.68
N LEU A 50 -4.74 -5.38 15.95
CA LEU A 50 -5.80 -4.80 16.76
C LEU A 50 -6.31 -3.46 16.19
N PRO A 51 -7.60 -3.10 16.40
CA PRO A 51 -8.19 -1.88 15.85
C PRO A 51 -7.43 -0.58 16.19
N ASN A 52 -6.86 -0.49 17.39
CA ASN A 52 -6.09 0.67 17.84
C ASN A 52 -4.70 0.79 17.18
N ARG A 53 -4.23 -0.24 16.49
CA ARG A 53 -2.98 -0.28 15.72
C ARG A 53 -3.21 -0.33 14.20
N SER A 54 -4.47 -0.27 13.78
CA SER A 54 -4.84 -0.36 12.36
C SER A 54 -4.26 0.77 11.51
N SER A 55 -4.06 1.95 12.11
CA SER A 55 -3.49 3.13 11.44
C SER A 55 -2.03 3.01 11.04
N ASP A 56 -1.26 2.19 11.75
CA ASP A 56 0.19 2.13 11.63
C ASP A 56 0.71 0.74 11.24
N CYS A 57 -0.01 -0.34 11.55
CA CYS A 57 0.47 -1.71 11.37
C CYS A 57 -0.28 -2.53 10.32
N LEU A 58 -1.27 -1.98 9.59
CA LEU A 58 -1.91 -2.64 8.44
C LEU A 58 -1.07 -2.58 7.14
N SER A 59 0.26 -2.63 7.26
CA SER A 59 1.17 -2.62 6.11
C SER A 59 2.53 -3.23 6.46
N HIS A 60 3.27 -3.68 5.43
CA HIS A 60 4.62 -4.23 5.59
C HIS A 60 5.58 -3.22 6.20
N ARG A 61 5.51 -1.95 5.77
CA ARG A 61 6.28 -0.86 6.39
C ARG A 61 5.93 -0.70 7.87
N GLY A 62 4.65 -0.76 8.20
CA GLY A 62 4.16 -0.67 9.57
C GLY A 62 4.73 -1.75 10.49
N ILE A 63 4.60 -3.00 10.07
CA ILE A 63 5.14 -4.16 10.79
C ILE A 63 6.67 -4.10 10.86
N ALA A 64 7.36 -3.73 9.77
CA ALA A 64 8.81 -3.55 9.78
C ALA A 64 9.25 -2.48 10.80
N ARG A 65 8.53 -1.37 10.93
CA ARG A 65 8.82 -0.34 11.95
C ARG A 65 8.63 -0.84 13.38
N GLU A 66 7.60 -1.66 13.63
CA GLU A 66 7.40 -2.28 14.93
C GLU A 66 8.58 -3.19 15.28
N ILE A 67 8.95 -4.10 14.37
CA ILE A 67 10.10 -5.01 14.54
C ILE A 67 11.38 -4.21 14.77
N ALA A 68 11.65 -3.21 13.93
CA ALA A 68 12.82 -2.34 14.02
C ALA A 68 12.95 -1.69 15.41
N THR A 69 11.81 -1.26 15.97
CA THR A 69 11.74 -0.69 17.32
C THR A 69 12.08 -1.74 18.39
N LEU A 70 11.55 -2.96 18.27
CA LEU A 70 11.80 -4.05 19.22
C LEU A 70 13.27 -4.50 19.24
N ILE A 71 13.94 -4.50 18.09
CA ILE A 71 15.36 -4.89 17.98
C ILE A 71 16.32 -3.69 18.02
N ASN A 72 15.80 -2.48 18.26
CA ASN A 72 16.57 -1.23 18.38
C ASN A 72 17.48 -0.95 17.17
N THR A 73 16.94 -1.06 15.96
CA THR A 73 17.63 -0.76 14.69
C THR A 73 16.79 0.22 13.85
N PRO A 74 17.39 1.08 13.01
CA PRO A 74 16.63 1.82 12.01
C PRO A 74 16.18 0.90 10.86
N LEU A 75 15.15 1.34 10.12
CA LEU A 75 14.89 0.76 8.80
C LEU A 75 16.06 1.06 7.86
N VAL A 76 16.50 0.05 7.11
CA VAL A 76 17.51 0.19 6.06
C VAL A 76 16.95 0.93 4.85
N TYR A 77 15.66 0.72 4.56
CA TYR A 77 14.95 1.43 3.51
C TYR A 77 13.57 1.85 4.00
N ASP A 78 13.24 3.12 3.84
CA ASP A 78 11.90 3.66 4.07
C ASP A 78 11.55 4.65 2.94
N PRO A 79 10.63 4.29 2.03
CA PRO A 79 10.29 5.13 0.87
C PRO A 79 9.58 6.44 1.26
N LEU A 80 9.13 6.58 2.51
CA LEU A 80 8.49 7.80 3.01
C LEU A 80 9.44 8.68 3.83
N HIS A 81 10.70 8.28 3.99
CA HIS A 81 11.69 9.08 4.72
C HIS A 81 12.18 10.27 3.88
N GLU A 82 12.31 10.09 2.57
CA GLU A 82 12.76 11.13 1.66
C GLU A 82 11.59 11.91 1.06
N VAL A 83 11.75 13.24 0.99
CA VAL A 83 10.82 14.09 0.24
C VAL A 83 11.23 14.05 -1.23
N LEU A 84 10.37 13.47 -2.06
CA LEU A 84 10.60 13.42 -3.51
C LEU A 84 10.24 14.77 -4.15
N ASP A 85 11.14 15.26 -5.02
CA ASP A 85 10.84 16.38 -5.91
C ASP A 85 10.03 15.84 -7.10
N LEU A 86 8.71 15.97 -7.02
CA LEU A 86 7.77 15.45 -8.02
C LEU A 86 7.33 16.57 -8.97
N PRO A 87 7.17 16.26 -10.28
CA PRO A 87 6.69 17.25 -11.24
C PRO A 87 5.29 17.74 -10.85
N GLN A 88 5.10 19.05 -10.90
CA GLN A 88 3.78 19.66 -10.73
C GLN A 88 3.03 19.65 -12.06
N THR A 89 1.70 19.54 -11.98
CA THR A 89 0.81 19.58 -13.14
C THR A 89 -0.40 20.44 -12.83
N ASP A 90 -0.84 21.22 -13.80
CA ASP A 90 -2.10 21.95 -13.77
C ASP A 90 -3.18 21.31 -14.67
N ALA A 91 -2.89 20.11 -15.19
CA ALA A 91 -3.76 19.38 -16.10
C ALA A 91 -4.92 18.66 -15.38
N ILE A 92 -4.83 18.47 -14.06
CA ILE A 92 -5.92 17.90 -13.26
C ILE A 92 -6.46 19.00 -12.35
N VAL A 93 -7.78 19.15 -12.34
CA VAL A 93 -8.51 19.98 -11.38
C VAL A 93 -9.29 19.05 -10.46
N VAL A 94 -9.04 19.16 -9.16
CA VAL A 94 -9.79 18.45 -8.12
C VAL A 94 -10.63 19.46 -7.37
N ASP A 95 -11.95 19.29 -7.42
CA ASP A 95 -12.92 20.05 -6.66
C ASP A 95 -13.49 19.16 -5.54
N ILE A 96 -13.37 19.61 -4.30
CA ILE A 96 -13.85 18.88 -3.12
C ILE A 96 -14.99 19.69 -2.53
N ALA A 97 -16.22 19.22 -2.77
CA ALA A 97 -17.43 19.95 -2.37
C ALA A 97 -17.63 20.01 -0.85
N ASP A 98 -17.18 18.98 -0.13
CA ASP A 98 -17.25 18.92 1.34
C ASP A 98 -15.90 18.51 1.93
N THR A 99 -15.17 19.49 2.45
CA THR A 99 -13.86 19.30 3.08
C THR A 99 -13.94 18.75 4.51
N THR A 100 -15.14 18.69 5.10
CA THR A 100 -15.36 17.99 6.38
C THR A 100 -15.41 16.49 6.14
N ALA A 101 -16.13 16.05 5.10
CA ALA A 101 -16.23 14.64 4.72
C ALA A 101 -14.95 14.13 4.03
N CYS A 102 -14.33 14.96 3.19
CA CYS A 102 -13.09 14.64 2.49
C CYS A 102 -12.06 15.76 2.72
N PRO A 103 -11.24 15.67 3.78
CA PRO A 103 -10.27 16.73 4.07
C PRO A 103 -9.17 16.86 3.01
N ARG A 104 -8.94 15.80 2.22
CA ARG A 104 -7.91 15.78 1.17
C ARG A 104 -8.22 14.75 0.09
N PHE A 105 -8.10 15.19 -1.16
CA PHE A 105 -8.05 14.32 -2.33
C PHE A 105 -6.91 14.79 -3.23
N THR A 106 -6.06 13.87 -3.66
CA THR A 106 -4.92 14.17 -4.54
C THR A 106 -4.91 13.18 -5.70
N ALA A 107 -4.58 13.68 -6.89
CA ALA A 107 -4.45 12.86 -8.09
C ALA A 107 -3.11 13.16 -8.77
N ALA A 108 -2.57 12.16 -9.46
CA ALA A 108 -1.40 12.28 -10.29
C ALA A 108 -1.74 11.75 -11.69
N LEU A 109 -1.19 12.39 -12.73
CA LEU A 109 -1.34 11.94 -14.11
C LEU A 109 -0.11 11.14 -14.52
N MET A 110 -0.31 9.91 -14.97
CA MET A 110 0.72 9.10 -15.61
C MET A 110 0.32 8.82 -17.06
N THR A 111 1.19 9.17 -18.01
CA THR A 111 0.96 8.99 -19.45
C THR A 111 1.95 8.02 -20.05
N GLY A 112 1.58 7.38 -21.17
CA GLY A 112 2.47 6.44 -21.87
C GLY A 112 2.60 5.09 -21.17
N ILE A 113 1.64 4.74 -20.31
CA ILE A 113 1.58 3.44 -19.65
C ILE A 113 0.95 2.42 -20.59
N GLU A 114 1.66 1.32 -20.83
CA GLU A 114 1.13 0.14 -21.50
C GLU A 114 0.57 -0.82 -20.44
N VAL A 115 -0.69 -1.24 -20.59
CA VAL A 115 -1.29 -2.25 -19.71
C VAL A 115 -0.78 -3.62 -20.10
N LYS A 116 -0.12 -4.30 -19.17
CA LYS A 116 0.45 -5.63 -19.38
C LYS A 116 0.58 -6.40 -18.07
N GLU A 117 1.05 -7.64 -18.17
CA GLU A 117 1.35 -8.43 -16.98
C GLU A 117 2.39 -7.75 -16.09
N SER A 118 2.20 -7.88 -14.78
CA SER A 118 3.11 -7.35 -13.78
C SER A 118 4.45 -8.08 -13.81
N PRO A 119 5.55 -7.43 -13.40
CA PRO A 119 6.82 -8.11 -13.20
C PRO A 119 6.69 -9.29 -12.23
N ALA A 120 7.47 -10.37 -12.45
CA ALA A 120 7.38 -11.60 -11.67
C ALA A 120 7.51 -11.39 -10.15
N TRP A 121 8.38 -10.46 -9.71
CA TRP A 121 8.55 -10.14 -8.30
C TRP A 121 7.29 -9.55 -7.66
N LEU A 122 6.54 -8.74 -8.41
CA LEU A 122 5.30 -8.12 -7.93
C LEU A 122 4.19 -9.16 -7.86
N GLN A 123 4.09 -10.02 -8.88
CA GLN A 123 3.15 -11.14 -8.86
C GLN A 123 3.41 -12.07 -7.66
N ALA A 124 4.67 -12.41 -7.39
CA ALA A 124 5.06 -13.28 -6.29
C ALA A 124 4.66 -12.70 -4.94
N ARG A 125 4.93 -11.40 -4.70
CA ARG A 125 4.51 -10.71 -3.46
C ARG A 125 3.01 -10.76 -3.26
N LEU A 126 2.24 -10.40 -4.28
CA LEU A 126 0.77 -10.42 -4.16
C LEU A 126 0.24 -11.82 -3.91
N LYS A 127 0.77 -12.84 -4.59
CA LYS A 127 0.39 -14.24 -4.38
C LYS A 127 0.70 -14.74 -2.98
N ALA A 128 1.85 -14.37 -2.41
CA ALA A 128 2.20 -14.69 -1.02
C ALA A 128 1.16 -14.14 -0.03
N LEU A 129 0.53 -13.00 -0.35
CA LEU A 129 -0.56 -12.42 0.44
C LEU A 129 -1.96 -12.95 0.07
N GLY A 130 -2.04 -14.05 -0.69
CA GLY A 130 -3.28 -14.64 -1.18
C GLY A 130 -3.99 -13.82 -2.27
N GLN A 131 -3.33 -12.82 -2.85
CA GLN A 131 -3.91 -11.95 -3.88
C GLN A 131 -3.60 -12.44 -5.29
N ARG A 132 -4.62 -12.37 -6.16
CA ARG A 132 -4.45 -12.66 -7.59
C ARG A 132 -3.89 -11.44 -8.31
N SER A 133 -2.76 -11.60 -9.00
CA SER A 133 -2.22 -10.61 -9.94
C SER A 133 -3.15 -10.42 -11.15
N ILE A 134 -3.37 -9.16 -11.56
CA ILE A 134 -4.27 -8.79 -12.65
C ILE A 134 -3.50 -8.15 -13.81
N ASN A 135 -2.85 -7.01 -13.55
CA ASN A 135 -1.99 -6.29 -14.50
C ASN A 135 -1.12 -5.28 -13.74
N ASN A 136 -0.13 -4.72 -14.42
CA ASN A 136 0.85 -3.79 -13.86
C ASN A 136 0.24 -2.56 -13.17
N ILE A 137 -0.94 -2.10 -13.55
CA ILE A 137 -1.60 -0.94 -12.92
C ILE A 137 -2.32 -1.35 -11.64
N VAL A 138 -3.19 -2.36 -11.72
CA VAL A 138 -3.98 -2.85 -10.58
C VAL A 138 -3.07 -3.40 -9.48
N ASP A 139 -2.02 -4.11 -9.90
CA ASP A 139 -1.09 -4.71 -8.96
C ASP A 139 -0.21 -3.66 -8.30
N ALA A 140 0.14 -2.57 -9.00
CA ALA A 140 0.87 -1.46 -8.40
C ALA A 140 0.05 -0.74 -7.31
N THR A 141 -1.26 -0.54 -7.53
CA THR A 141 -2.12 0.06 -6.49
C THR A 141 -2.26 -0.85 -5.28
N ASN A 142 -2.43 -2.16 -5.49
CA ASN A 142 -2.47 -3.14 -4.40
C ASN A 142 -1.13 -3.22 -3.66
N TYR A 143 -0.03 -3.21 -4.40
CA TYR A 143 1.31 -3.20 -3.83
C TYR A 143 1.50 -2.03 -2.87
N VAL A 144 1.18 -0.80 -3.29
CA VAL A 144 1.33 0.38 -2.41
C VAL A 144 0.46 0.27 -1.17
N MET A 145 -0.77 -0.24 -1.30
CA MET A 145 -1.65 -0.49 -0.17
C MET A 145 -1.01 -1.44 0.85
N TYR A 146 -0.53 -2.61 0.42
CA TYR A 146 0.11 -3.57 1.34
C TYR A 146 1.50 -3.12 1.82
N ALA A 147 2.22 -2.35 1.01
CA ALA A 147 3.55 -1.84 1.34
C ALA A 147 3.49 -0.76 2.41
N LEU A 148 2.63 0.25 2.22
CA LEU A 148 2.66 1.52 2.94
C LEU A 148 1.38 1.82 3.72
N GLY A 149 0.32 1.02 3.55
CA GLY A 149 -0.97 1.24 4.20
C GLY A 149 -1.81 2.33 3.54
N GLN A 150 -1.49 2.72 2.31
CA GLN A 150 -2.21 3.75 1.56
C GLN A 150 -3.03 3.10 0.43
N PRO A 151 -4.37 3.00 0.58
CA PRO A 151 -5.23 2.61 -0.52
C PRO A 151 -5.12 3.61 -1.66
N LEU A 152 -4.98 3.09 -2.88
CA LEU A 152 -4.93 3.87 -4.10
C LEU A 152 -5.99 3.39 -5.09
N HIS A 153 -6.39 4.28 -5.97
CA HIS A 153 -7.25 3.96 -7.09
C HIS A 153 -6.64 4.48 -8.39
N ALA A 154 -6.82 3.74 -9.48
CA ALA A 154 -6.37 4.12 -10.80
C ALA A 154 -7.59 4.34 -11.72
N TYR A 155 -7.59 5.47 -12.40
CA TYR A 155 -8.63 5.86 -13.34
C TYR A 155 -8.06 5.93 -14.76
N ASP A 156 -8.84 5.49 -15.74
CA ASP A 156 -8.52 5.75 -17.15
C ASP A 156 -8.82 7.22 -17.48
N ALA A 157 -7.78 8.03 -17.56
CA ALA A 157 -7.89 9.46 -17.86
C ALA A 157 -8.63 9.73 -19.19
N GLY A 158 -8.62 8.79 -20.15
CA GLY A 158 -9.36 8.92 -21.41
C GLY A 158 -10.88 8.88 -21.23
N LYS A 159 -11.37 8.41 -20.08
CA LYS A 159 -12.81 8.35 -19.75
C LYS A 159 -13.27 9.51 -18.89
N PHE A 160 -12.36 10.36 -18.42
CA PHE A 160 -12.70 11.50 -17.56
C PHE A 160 -13.06 12.74 -18.38
N PRO A 161 -14.07 13.51 -17.94
CA PRO A 161 -14.44 14.74 -18.61
C PRO A 161 -13.30 15.77 -18.52
N GLN A 162 -13.16 16.56 -19.59
CA GLN A 162 -12.22 17.67 -19.63
C GLN A 162 -12.95 19.00 -19.83
N THR A 163 -12.44 20.05 -19.20
CA THR A 163 -12.85 21.44 -19.42
C THR A 163 -11.60 22.29 -19.58
N GLY A 164 -11.51 23.05 -20.68
CA GLY A 164 -10.31 23.84 -20.98
C GLY A 164 -9.02 23.02 -21.12
N GLY A 165 -9.11 21.76 -21.56
CA GLY A 165 -7.98 20.83 -21.68
C GLY A 165 -7.51 20.22 -20.34
N LYS A 166 -8.27 20.40 -19.26
CA LYS A 166 -7.94 19.88 -17.92
C LYS A 166 -8.95 18.82 -17.49
N TRP A 167 -8.46 17.68 -17.00
CA TRP A 167 -9.29 16.63 -16.41
C TRP A 167 -9.95 17.11 -15.12
N GLN A 168 -11.25 16.88 -15.01
CA GLN A 168 -12.06 17.34 -13.88
C GLN A 168 -12.39 16.18 -12.95
N PHE A 169 -12.09 16.36 -11.66
CA PHE A 169 -12.48 15.45 -10.58
C PHE A 169 -13.37 16.19 -9.60
N GLU A 170 -14.61 15.75 -9.46
CA GLU A 170 -15.54 16.26 -8.44
C GLU A 170 -15.67 15.21 -7.33
N VAL A 171 -15.29 15.58 -6.12
CA VAL A 171 -15.44 14.75 -4.92
C VAL A 171 -16.58 15.32 -4.10
N ARG A 172 -17.70 14.58 -4.08
CA ARG A 172 -18.94 15.00 -3.42
C ARG A 172 -19.73 13.81 -2.91
N PHE A 173 -20.72 14.08 -2.07
CA PHE A 173 -21.74 13.10 -1.74
C PHE A 173 -22.55 12.70 -2.98
N ALA A 174 -23.07 11.47 -2.95
CA ALA A 174 -24.04 11.00 -3.90
C ALA A 174 -25.34 11.82 -3.79
N ARG A 175 -26.01 12.00 -4.91
CA ARG A 175 -27.34 12.63 -4.98
C ARG A 175 -28.41 11.55 -4.84
N GLU A 176 -29.57 11.93 -4.32
CA GLU A 176 -30.71 11.02 -4.25
C GLU A 176 -31.09 10.54 -5.66
N GLY A 177 -31.20 9.22 -5.83
CA GLY A 177 -31.49 8.59 -7.13
C GLY A 177 -30.32 8.55 -8.12
N GLU A 178 -29.11 8.91 -7.71
CA GLU A 178 -27.91 8.81 -8.56
C GLU A 178 -27.58 7.35 -8.88
N VAL A 179 -27.22 7.09 -10.14
CA VAL A 179 -26.83 5.77 -10.65
C VAL A 179 -25.37 5.83 -11.09
N VAL A 180 -24.58 4.83 -10.67
CA VAL A 180 -23.14 4.70 -10.94
C VAL A 180 -22.89 3.54 -11.90
#